data_AF-A0A951R3V0-F1
#
_entry.id   AF-A0A951R3V0-F1
#
_cell.length_a   1.000
_cell.length_b   1.000
_cell.length_c   1.000
_cell.angle_alpha   90.00
_cell.angle_beta   90.00
_cell.angle_gamma   90.00
#
_symmetry.space_group_name_H-M   'P 1'
#
loop_
_entity.id
_entity.type
_entity.pdbx_description
1 polymer ?
#
loop_
_entity_poly.entity_id
_entity_poly.type
_entity_poly.pdbx_seq_one_letter_code
_entity_poly.pdbx_strand_id
1 'polypeptide(L)'
;MHRLDFKNIIKGFNKDELIDLISVAQGVLSALFSSDEIKDNIKESRFSKGYECPKCQCKDVNKNGKPRGRQRYICKRCRCTFDEFTMSPFSSTKLELDKWLKYCELMILGLSIRQCAEEVGVGVKTSFYMRHRILDVINLSLKNDKVEGIVEVDEVFIRESFKGNHSKSTTFVMPRQPRKRGKGRKDKKKRGISNDQVCIETAIDRKGNIVMGAVCNGRITTNDIVAFFDGKLGKDITFCVDSHKSYMKVHDKLNISLKRVPRGKSMIDTVYHLQHVNALHSGFKRWLTHFNGVSSKYISNYLAWFKFLQLSKKNKKSDRIKDMLINVATRETYITINTIRNRYIELV
;
A
#
# COMPACT_ATOMS: atom_id res chain seq x y z
N MET A 1 -29.84 -32.94 14.04
CA MET A 1 -28.64 -32.73 13.21
C MET A 1 -27.99 -34.10 13.01
N HIS A 2 -28.16 -34.71 11.83
CA HIS A 2 -27.58 -36.03 11.55
C HIS A 2 -26.05 -35.92 11.68
N ARG A 3 -25.46 -36.64 12.63
CA ARG A 3 -24.00 -36.82 12.66
C ARG A 3 -23.65 -37.71 11.48
N LEU A 4 -22.99 -37.14 10.47
CA LEU A 4 -22.32 -37.93 9.44
C LEU A 4 -21.30 -38.84 10.13
N ASP A 5 -21.42 -40.15 9.90
CA ASP A 5 -20.47 -41.13 10.42
C ASP A 5 -19.23 -41.19 9.52
N PHE A 6 -18.33 -40.24 9.75
CA PHE A 6 -17.08 -40.12 9.02
C PHE A 6 -16.24 -41.40 9.05
N LYS A 7 -16.34 -42.23 10.09
CA LYS A 7 -15.58 -43.49 10.16
C LYS A 7 -15.99 -44.46 9.05
N ASN A 8 -17.29 -44.58 8.79
CA ASN A 8 -17.77 -45.47 7.73
C ASN A 8 -17.50 -44.92 6.33
N ILE A 9 -17.52 -43.59 6.16
CA ILE A 9 -17.15 -42.94 4.90
C ILE A 9 -15.67 -43.17 4.58
N ILE A 10 -14.79 -42.94 5.55
CA ILE A 10 -13.32 -43.06 5.38
C ILE A 10 -12.91 -44.52 5.12
N LYS A 11 -13.61 -45.50 5.70
CA LYS A 11 -13.36 -46.93 5.44
C LYS A 11 -13.56 -47.34 3.98
N GLY A 12 -14.36 -46.60 3.22
CA GLY A 12 -14.60 -46.87 1.80
C GLY A 12 -13.52 -46.34 0.86
N PHE A 13 -12.57 -45.56 1.36
CA PHE A 13 -11.57 -44.90 0.52
C PHE A 13 -10.36 -45.80 0.28
N ASN A 14 -9.84 -45.76 -0.94
CA ASN A 14 -8.57 -46.40 -1.27
C ASN A 14 -7.38 -45.55 -0.77
N LYS A 15 -6.15 -46.09 -0.92
CA LYS A 15 -4.93 -45.45 -0.39
C LYS A 15 -4.69 -44.04 -0.97
N ASP A 16 -4.93 -43.85 -2.26
CA ASP A 16 -4.68 -42.56 -2.93
C ASP A 16 -5.73 -41.52 -2.53
N GLU A 17 -7.00 -41.94 -2.40
CA GLU A 17 -8.10 -41.10 -1.88
C GLU A 17 -7.87 -40.70 -0.42
N LEU A 18 -7.30 -41.57 0.41
CA LEU A 18 -6.93 -41.24 1.78
C LEU A 18 -5.80 -40.22 1.84
N ILE A 19 -4.80 -40.32 0.96
CA ILE A 19 -3.70 -39.35 0.86
C ILE A 19 -4.23 -37.98 0.42
N ASP A 20 -5.11 -37.95 -0.58
CA ASP A 20 -5.72 -36.70 -1.06
C ASP A 20 -6.63 -36.08 0.02
N LEU A 21 -7.42 -36.89 0.72
CA LEU A 21 -8.22 -36.43 1.86
C LEU A 21 -7.36 -35.82 2.97
N ILE A 22 -6.23 -36.46 3.33
CA ILE A 22 -5.30 -35.92 4.32
C ILE A 22 -4.74 -34.59 3.86
N SER A 23 -4.33 -34.48 2.60
CA SER A 23 -3.83 -33.24 1.99
C SER A 23 -4.87 -32.11 2.06
N VAL A 24 -6.11 -32.39 1.64
CA VAL A 24 -7.24 -31.44 1.70
C VAL A 24 -7.55 -31.06 3.16
N ALA A 25 -7.64 -32.04 4.06
CA ALA A 25 -7.96 -31.80 5.46
C ALA A 25 -6.86 -30.98 6.15
N GLN A 26 -5.58 -31.24 5.88
CA GLN A 26 -4.46 -30.43 6.36
C GLN A 26 -4.53 -29.00 5.80
N GLY A 27 -4.90 -28.83 4.53
CA GLY A 27 -5.14 -27.52 3.94
C GLY A 27 -6.26 -26.74 4.63
N VAL A 28 -7.38 -27.40 4.90
CA VAL A 28 -8.54 -26.81 5.60
C VAL A 28 -8.20 -26.49 7.06
N LEU A 29 -7.55 -27.41 7.79
CA LEU A 29 -7.11 -27.17 9.17
C LEU A 29 -6.17 -25.97 9.24
N SER A 30 -5.17 -25.93 8.36
CA SER A 30 -4.20 -24.83 8.30
C SER A 30 -4.87 -23.48 8.03
N ALA A 31 -5.86 -23.45 7.13
CA ALA A 31 -6.65 -22.25 6.86
C ALA A 31 -7.50 -21.81 8.07
N LEU A 32 -8.13 -22.76 8.78
CA LEU A 32 -8.94 -22.47 9.97
C LEU A 32 -8.09 -21.97 11.15
N PHE A 33 -7.00 -22.68 11.47
CA PHE A 33 -6.07 -22.26 12.52
C PHE A 33 -5.42 -20.91 12.19
N SER A 34 -5.13 -20.64 10.91
CA SER A 34 -4.65 -19.33 10.46
C SER A 34 -5.69 -18.23 10.70
N SER A 35 -6.99 -18.48 10.48
CA SER A 35 -8.05 -17.47 10.67
C SER A 35 -8.21 -17.05 12.13
N ASP A 36 -8.17 -18.00 13.07
CA ASP A 36 -8.27 -17.70 14.50
C ASP A 36 -6.98 -17.06 15.04
N GLU A 37 -5.80 -17.57 14.64
CA GLU A 37 -4.50 -16.94 14.95
C GLU A 37 -4.46 -15.48 14.46
N ILE A 38 -4.98 -15.22 13.25
CA ILE A 38 -5.07 -13.86 12.70
C ILE A 38 -5.99 -12.98 13.56
N LYS A 39 -7.16 -13.48 14.00
CA LYS A 39 -8.07 -12.68 14.85
C LYS A 39 -7.42 -12.33 16.18
N ASP A 40 -6.72 -13.27 16.79
CA ASP A 40 -6.01 -13.04 18.04
C ASP A 40 -4.88 -12.02 17.85
N ASN A 41 -4.06 -12.17 16.80
CA ASN A 41 -3.03 -11.18 16.43
C ASN A 41 -3.60 -9.78 16.19
N ILE A 42 -4.78 -9.66 15.55
CA ILE A 42 -5.46 -8.38 15.34
C ILE A 42 -5.87 -7.77 16.67
N LYS A 43 -6.43 -8.58 17.58
CA LYS A 43 -6.87 -8.14 18.90
C LYS A 43 -5.68 -7.69 19.76
N GLU A 44 -4.60 -8.46 19.80
CA GLU A 44 -3.37 -8.11 20.52
C GLU A 44 -2.75 -6.83 19.98
N SER A 45 -2.63 -6.70 18.67
CA SER A 45 -2.09 -5.50 18.04
C SER A 45 -2.97 -4.27 18.33
N ARG A 46 -4.29 -4.41 18.21
CA ARG A 46 -5.26 -3.32 18.47
C ARG A 46 -5.21 -2.83 19.92
N PHE A 47 -5.12 -3.74 20.87
CA PHE A 47 -5.14 -3.45 22.31
C PHE A 47 -3.75 -3.53 22.96
N SER A 48 -2.69 -3.35 22.17
CA SER A 48 -1.29 -3.39 22.62
C SER A 48 -0.97 -2.36 23.72
N LYS A 49 -1.76 -1.28 23.80
CA LYS A 49 -1.67 -0.24 24.85
C LYS A 49 -2.70 -0.38 25.97
N GLY A 50 -3.45 -1.49 25.97
CA GLY A 50 -4.63 -1.70 26.80
C GLY A 50 -5.93 -1.33 26.10
N TYR A 51 -7.06 -1.52 26.78
CA TYR A 51 -8.38 -1.20 26.26
C TYR A 51 -8.65 0.31 26.36
N GLU A 52 -8.54 1.02 25.23
CA GLU A 52 -8.81 2.46 25.12
C GLU A 52 -9.99 2.71 24.18
N CYS A 53 -10.92 3.60 24.54
CA CYS A 53 -12.01 3.96 23.63
C CYS A 53 -11.45 4.68 22.39
N PRO A 54 -11.75 4.22 21.17
CA PRO A 54 -11.21 4.82 19.94
C PRO A 54 -11.69 6.26 19.69
N LYS A 55 -12.77 6.70 20.36
CA LYS A 55 -13.34 8.03 20.20
C LYS A 55 -12.75 9.08 21.16
N CYS A 56 -12.42 8.70 22.39
CA CYS A 56 -12.03 9.65 23.44
C CYS A 56 -10.78 9.24 24.23
N GLN A 57 -10.15 8.12 23.86
CA GLN A 57 -8.92 7.59 24.45
C GLN A 57 -9.01 7.28 25.96
N CYS A 58 -10.22 7.25 26.52
CA CYS A 58 -10.45 6.86 27.90
C CYS A 58 -10.17 5.37 28.09
N LYS A 59 -9.41 5.04 29.14
CA LYS A 59 -9.05 3.67 29.57
C LYS A 59 -10.13 2.98 30.40
N ASP A 60 -11.15 3.72 30.82
CA ASP A 60 -12.21 3.21 31.68
C ASP A 60 -13.29 2.52 30.83
N VAL A 61 -13.05 1.22 30.56
CA VAL A 61 -13.76 0.42 29.57
C VAL A 61 -14.32 -0.86 30.21
N ASN A 62 -15.59 -1.16 29.95
CA ASN A 62 -16.24 -2.41 30.36
C ASN A 62 -16.51 -3.32 29.18
N LYS A 63 -16.63 -4.63 29.44
CA LYS A 63 -17.19 -5.60 28.47
C LYS A 63 -18.68 -5.33 28.27
N ASN A 64 -19.15 -5.42 27.02
CA ASN A 64 -20.51 -5.08 26.60
C ASN A 64 -21.13 -6.18 25.72
N GLY A 65 -21.13 -7.42 26.22
CA GLY A 65 -21.69 -8.58 25.50
C GLY A 65 -20.81 -9.13 24.38
N LYS A 66 -21.30 -10.22 23.76
CA LYS A 66 -20.59 -10.97 22.70
C LYS A 66 -21.48 -11.29 21.49
N PRO A 67 -21.97 -10.29 20.73
CA PRO A 67 -22.78 -10.57 19.55
C PRO A 67 -22.00 -11.42 18.55
N ARG A 68 -22.60 -12.53 18.09
CA ARG A 68 -21.99 -13.48 17.14
C ARG A 68 -20.59 -13.96 17.59
N GLY A 69 -20.39 -14.13 18.89
CA GLY A 69 -19.14 -14.61 19.49
C GLY A 69 -18.02 -13.57 19.62
N ARG A 70 -18.19 -12.34 19.11
CA ARG A 70 -17.18 -11.28 19.17
C ARG A 70 -17.38 -10.38 20.38
N GLN A 71 -16.32 -10.19 21.18
CA GLN A 71 -16.38 -9.35 22.37
C GLN A 71 -16.55 -7.88 21.99
N ARG A 72 -17.59 -7.23 22.53
CA ARG A 72 -17.72 -5.78 22.49
C ARG A 72 -17.31 -5.13 23.78
N TYR A 73 -16.88 -3.89 23.69
CA TYR A 73 -16.47 -3.04 24.77
C TYR A 73 -17.32 -1.77 24.78
N ILE A 74 -17.50 -1.15 25.94
CA ILE A 74 -18.17 0.14 26.10
C ILE A 74 -17.32 1.08 26.94
N CYS A 75 -17.12 2.29 26.44
CA CYS A 75 -16.46 3.36 27.17
C CYS A 75 -17.38 3.92 28.26
N LYS A 76 -16.91 4.03 29.50
CA LYS A 76 -17.72 4.64 30.58
C LYS A 76 -17.94 6.14 30.38
N ARG A 77 -16.97 6.85 29.77
CA ARG A 77 -17.03 8.30 29.57
C ARG A 77 -17.98 8.72 28.45
N CYS A 78 -17.75 8.26 27.22
CA CYS A 78 -18.50 8.72 26.06
C CYS A 78 -19.52 7.69 25.53
N ARG A 79 -19.67 6.55 26.23
CA ARG A 79 -20.59 5.45 25.89
C ARG A 79 -20.39 4.87 24.49
N CYS A 80 -19.24 5.15 23.85
CA CYS A 80 -18.84 4.53 22.59
C CYS A 80 -18.79 3.01 22.77
N THR A 81 -19.43 2.23 21.90
CA THR A 81 -19.23 0.78 21.84
C THR A 81 -18.23 0.44 20.75
N PHE A 82 -17.29 -0.46 21.03
CA PHE A 82 -16.24 -0.83 20.09
C PHE A 82 -15.80 -2.29 20.23
N ASP A 83 -15.05 -2.75 19.24
CA ASP A 83 -14.43 -4.06 19.11
C ASP A 83 -13.05 -3.89 18.44
N GLU A 84 -12.35 -4.99 18.18
CA GLU A 84 -11.02 -4.99 17.57
C GLU A 84 -10.98 -4.36 16.16
N PHE A 85 -12.13 -4.28 15.47
CA PHE A 85 -12.25 -3.74 14.12
C PHE A 85 -12.83 -2.32 14.07
N THR A 86 -13.18 -1.74 15.21
CA THR A 86 -13.80 -0.42 15.25
C THR A 86 -12.82 0.64 14.78
N MET A 87 -13.29 1.54 13.89
CA MET A 87 -12.48 2.54 13.18
C MET A 87 -11.39 1.95 12.29
N SER A 88 -11.55 0.72 11.79
CA SER A 88 -10.70 0.18 10.73
C SER A 88 -11.51 -0.07 9.44
N PRO A 89 -10.84 -0.35 8.32
CA PRO A 89 -11.48 -0.89 7.12
C PRO A 89 -12.43 -2.09 7.38
N PHE A 90 -12.34 -2.79 8.49
CA PHE A 90 -13.23 -3.91 8.78
C PHE A 90 -14.48 -3.51 9.58
N SER A 91 -14.59 -2.29 10.12
CA SER A 91 -15.71 -1.86 10.97
C SER A 91 -17.10 -1.93 10.32
N SER A 92 -17.17 -1.82 8.99
CA SER A 92 -18.42 -1.63 8.24
C SER A 92 -18.53 -2.53 7.02
N THR A 93 -17.64 -3.52 6.90
CA THR A 93 -17.70 -4.48 5.80
C THR A 93 -18.68 -5.61 6.11
N LYS A 94 -19.41 -6.05 5.09
CA LYS A 94 -20.23 -7.28 5.13
C LYS A 94 -19.45 -8.51 4.67
N LEU A 95 -18.20 -8.33 4.23
CA LEU A 95 -17.34 -9.41 3.77
C LEU A 95 -16.62 -10.06 4.96
N GLU A 96 -16.52 -11.39 4.90
CA GLU A 96 -15.80 -12.19 5.87
C GLU A 96 -14.28 -11.95 5.80
N LEU A 97 -13.58 -12.25 6.90
CA LEU A 97 -12.15 -12.02 7.02
C LEU A 97 -11.34 -12.82 6.00
N ASP A 98 -11.77 -14.04 5.68
CA ASP A 98 -11.08 -14.91 4.72
C ASP A 98 -11.04 -14.30 3.32
N LYS A 99 -12.09 -13.56 2.91
CA LYS A 99 -12.08 -12.81 1.65
C LYS A 99 -11.07 -11.68 1.66
N TRP A 100 -10.88 -11.01 2.78
CA TRP A 100 -9.85 -9.97 2.92
C TRP A 100 -8.44 -10.55 2.96
N LEU A 101 -8.25 -11.67 3.65
CA LEU A 101 -6.99 -12.41 3.69
C LEU A 101 -6.60 -12.86 2.28
N LYS A 102 -7.53 -13.48 1.54
CA LYS A 102 -7.33 -13.85 0.13
C LYS A 102 -7.03 -12.62 -0.73
N TYR A 103 -7.72 -11.51 -0.52
CA TYR A 103 -7.45 -10.28 -1.26
C TYR A 103 -6.03 -9.74 -1.01
N CYS A 104 -5.56 -9.78 0.25
CA CYS A 104 -4.18 -9.40 0.61
C CYS A 104 -3.16 -10.33 -0.09
N GLU A 105 -3.39 -11.65 -0.11
CA GLU A 105 -2.56 -12.59 -0.85
C GLU A 105 -2.42 -12.19 -2.33
N LEU A 106 -3.54 -11.93 -3.00
CA LEU A 106 -3.53 -11.57 -4.43
C LEU A 106 -2.87 -10.20 -4.68
N MET A 107 -2.90 -9.31 -3.69
CA MET A 107 -2.13 -8.06 -3.72
C MET A 107 -0.63 -8.30 -3.51
N ILE A 108 -0.20 -9.26 -2.69
CA ILE A 108 1.22 -9.63 -2.62
C ILE A 108 1.71 -10.20 -3.96
N LEU A 109 0.85 -10.95 -4.66
CA LEU A 109 1.12 -11.47 -6.02
C LEU A 109 1.05 -10.39 -7.12
N GLY A 110 0.60 -9.17 -6.82
CA GLY A 110 0.56 -8.08 -7.79
C GLY A 110 -0.57 -8.18 -8.82
N LEU A 111 -1.63 -8.95 -8.56
CA LEU A 111 -2.71 -9.16 -9.53
C LEU A 111 -3.54 -7.90 -9.80
N SER A 112 -4.22 -7.88 -10.95
CA SER A 112 -5.13 -6.79 -11.33
C SER A 112 -6.43 -6.81 -10.51
N ILE A 113 -7.15 -5.68 -10.48
CA ILE A 113 -8.44 -5.57 -9.76
C ILE A 113 -9.46 -6.59 -10.26
N ARG A 114 -9.45 -6.90 -11.57
CA ARG A 114 -10.38 -7.85 -12.18
C ARG A 114 -10.07 -9.29 -11.77
N GLN A 115 -8.80 -9.68 -11.85
CA GLN A 115 -8.35 -10.99 -11.36
C GLN A 115 -8.65 -11.14 -9.87
N CYS A 116 -8.36 -10.12 -9.04
CA CYS A 116 -8.73 -10.16 -7.63
C CYS A 116 -10.25 -10.26 -7.39
N ALA A 117 -11.07 -9.71 -8.28
CA ALA A 117 -12.52 -9.78 -8.15
C ALA A 117 -13.02 -11.20 -8.42
N GLU A 118 -12.48 -11.82 -9.48
CA GLU A 118 -12.76 -13.19 -9.89
C GLU A 118 -12.33 -14.20 -8.81
N GLU A 119 -11.06 -14.18 -8.40
CA GLU A 119 -10.48 -15.10 -7.41
C GLU A 119 -11.14 -15.03 -6.02
N VAL A 120 -11.65 -13.85 -5.63
CA VAL A 120 -12.32 -13.65 -4.32
C VAL A 120 -13.83 -13.86 -4.42
N GLY A 121 -14.38 -13.97 -5.63
CA GLY A 121 -15.83 -14.08 -5.86
C GLY A 121 -16.58 -12.81 -5.42
N VAL A 122 -16.14 -11.64 -5.88
CA VAL A 122 -16.79 -10.35 -5.62
C VAL A 122 -16.90 -9.51 -6.90
N GLY A 123 -17.83 -8.56 -6.93
CA GLY A 123 -17.92 -7.62 -8.06
C GLY A 123 -16.67 -6.74 -8.20
N VAL A 124 -16.33 -6.36 -9.44
CA VAL A 124 -15.15 -5.50 -9.74
C VAL A 124 -15.15 -4.20 -8.93
N LYS A 125 -16.33 -3.60 -8.72
CA LYS A 125 -16.51 -2.41 -7.88
C LYS A 125 -16.11 -2.67 -6.42
N THR A 126 -16.50 -3.82 -5.87
CA THR A 126 -16.14 -4.25 -4.51
C THR A 126 -14.64 -4.49 -4.41
N SER A 127 -14.05 -5.22 -5.36
CA SER A 127 -12.59 -5.41 -5.45
C SER A 127 -11.82 -4.09 -5.48
N PHE A 128 -12.30 -3.12 -6.28
CA PHE A 128 -11.71 -1.78 -6.33
C PHE A 128 -11.69 -1.10 -4.95
N TYR A 129 -12.80 -1.17 -4.19
CA TYR A 129 -12.85 -0.61 -2.85
C TYR A 129 -12.02 -1.40 -1.84
N MET A 130 -11.99 -2.73 -1.92
CA MET A 130 -11.12 -3.56 -1.07
C MET A 130 -9.66 -3.12 -1.22
N ARG A 131 -9.18 -3.02 -2.47
CA ARG A 131 -7.82 -2.55 -2.76
C ARG A 131 -7.55 -1.19 -2.15
N HIS A 132 -8.37 -0.19 -2.46
CA HIS A 132 -8.06 1.17 -2.03
C HIS A 132 -8.14 1.37 -0.51
N ARG A 133 -8.98 0.62 0.19
CA ARG A 133 -9.00 0.65 1.66
C ARG A 133 -7.73 0.03 2.26
N ILE A 134 -7.23 -1.06 1.67
CA ILE A 134 -5.95 -1.64 2.06
C ILE A 134 -4.82 -0.64 1.79
N LEU A 135 -4.78 -0.06 0.60
CA LEU A 135 -3.72 0.86 0.19
C LEU A 135 -3.68 2.15 1.01
N ASP A 136 -4.83 2.68 1.41
CA ASP A 136 -4.88 3.87 2.27
C ASP A 136 -4.27 3.59 3.64
N VAL A 137 -4.53 2.42 4.22
CA VAL A 137 -3.90 2.02 5.48
C VAL A 137 -2.39 1.86 5.30
N ILE A 138 -1.94 1.18 4.25
CA ILE A 138 -0.51 1.03 3.97
C ILE A 138 0.16 2.39 3.78
N ASN A 139 -0.49 3.30 3.03
CA ASN A 139 0.00 4.66 2.82
C ASN A 139 0.13 5.42 4.14
N LEU A 140 -0.86 5.31 5.03
CA LEU A 140 -0.81 5.92 6.37
C LEU A 140 0.22 5.28 7.32
N SER A 141 0.52 3.99 7.16
CA SER A 141 1.56 3.32 7.94
C SER A 141 2.97 3.73 7.49
N LEU A 142 3.17 3.96 6.19
CA LEU A 142 4.48 4.26 5.59
C LEU A 142 4.75 5.76 5.38
N LYS A 143 3.82 6.64 5.80
CA LYS A 143 3.87 8.09 5.54
C LYS A 143 5.06 8.78 6.22
N ASN A 144 5.43 8.30 7.40
CA ASN A 144 6.43 8.94 8.28
C ASN A 144 7.80 8.26 8.24
N ASP A 145 8.03 7.37 7.27
CA ASP A 145 9.32 6.72 7.15
C ASP A 145 10.39 7.75 6.81
N LYS A 146 11.59 7.50 7.34
CA LYS A 146 12.75 8.37 7.18
C LYS A 146 13.88 7.64 6.48
N VAL A 147 14.77 8.42 5.90
CA VAL A 147 16.07 7.96 5.38
C VAL A 147 17.19 8.63 6.16
N GLU A 148 18.31 7.93 6.33
CA GLU A 148 19.45 8.41 7.11
C GLU A 148 20.80 8.00 6.51
N GLY A 149 21.88 8.66 6.92
CA GLY A 149 23.22 8.37 6.41
C GLY A 149 23.39 8.74 4.92
N ILE A 150 23.90 7.81 4.12
CA ILE A 150 24.08 7.99 2.68
C ILE A 150 22.78 7.63 1.96
N VAL A 151 22.20 8.62 1.28
CA VAL A 151 20.89 8.52 0.64
C VAL A 151 21.02 8.80 -0.84
N GLU A 152 20.62 7.85 -1.69
CA GLU A 152 20.45 8.09 -3.13
C GLU A 152 19.13 8.79 -3.37
N VAL A 153 19.15 9.92 -4.07
CA VAL A 153 17.95 10.73 -4.37
C VAL A 153 17.88 10.96 -5.87
N ASP A 154 16.73 10.64 -6.44
CA ASP A 154 16.44 10.82 -7.86
C ASP A 154 14.92 10.83 -8.09
N GLU A 155 14.51 11.34 -9.24
CA GLU A 155 13.11 11.47 -9.62
C GLU A 155 12.69 10.48 -10.72
N VAL A 156 11.44 10.03 -10.66
CA VAL A 156 10.85 9.22 -11.73
C VAL A 156 9.57 9.85 -12.25
N PHE A 157 9.47 9.96 -13.58
CA PHE A 157 8.30 10.53 -14.24
C PHE A 157 7.36 9.45 -14.77
N ILE A 158 6.08 9.56 -14.44
CA ILE A 158 5.01 8.80 -15.08
C ILE A 158 4.09 9.74 -15.86
N ARG A 159 3.47 9.26 -16.94
CA ARG A 159 2.49 10.08 -17.65
C ARG A 159 1.25 10.26 -16.79
N GLU A 160 0.80 11.51 -16.68
CA GLU A 160 -0.45 11.82 -16.01
C GLU A 160 -1.62 11.10 -16.71
N SER A 161 -2.45 10.47 -15.90
CA SER A 161 -3.49 9.54 -16.33
C SER A 161 -4.77 9.79 -15.55
N PHE A 162 -5.86 10.02 -16.29
CA PHE A 162 -7.21 10.19 -15.75
C PHE A 162 -8.04 8.92 -15.97
N LYS A 163 -7.44 7.74 -15.78
CA LYS A 163 -8.10 6.44 -15.97
C LYS A 163 -9.34 6.34 -15.06
N GLY A 164 -10.42 5.81 -15.62
CA GLY A 164 -11.71 5.66 -14.96
C GLY A 164 -12.86 6.02 -15.89
N ASN A 165 -14.08 5.62 -15.52
CA ASN A 165 -15.27 6.12 -16.19
C ASN A 165 -15.72 7.40 -15.47
N HIS A 166 -15.69 8.53 -16.19
CA HIS A 166 -16.08 9.84 -15.67
C HIS A 166 -17.42 10.32 -16.23
N SER A 167 -18.14 9.51 -17.03
CA SER A 167 -19.39 9.93 -17.67
C SER A 167 -20.50 10.29 -16.69
N LYS A 168 -20.44 9.75 -15.46
CA LYS A 168 -21.37 10.02 -14.36
C LYS A 168 -20.77 10.91 -13.28
N SER A 169 -19.59 11.48 -13.51
CA SER A 169 -18.95 12.36 -12.55
C SER A 169 -19.52 13.76 -12.68
N THR A 170 -20.07 14.31 -11.61
CA THR A 170 -20.53 15.71 -11.56
C THR A 170 -19.40 16.69 -11.26
N THR A 171 -18.23 16.20 -10.82
CA THR A 171 -17.12 17.03 -10.34
C THR A 171 -15.87 16.93 -11.22
N PHE A 172 -15.79 15.94 -12.10
CA PHE A 172 -14.60 15.73 -12.92
C PHE A 172 -14.77 16.39 -14.29
N VAL A 173 -13.89 17.36 -14.59
CA VAL A 173 -13.72 17.92 -15.92
C VAL A 173 -12.37 17.47 -16.45
N MET A 174 -12.34 16.93 -17.68
CA MET A 174 -11.09 16.51 -18.28
C MET A 174 -10.23 17.76 -18.58
N PRO A 175 -9.03 17.91 -17.98
CA PRO A 175 -8.25 19.16 -18.07
C PRO A 175 -7.51 19.31 -19.42
N ARG A 176 -7.67 18.34 -20.33
CA ARG A 176 -7.02 18.33 -21.65
C ARG A 176 -7.83 17.50 -22.63
N GLN A 177 -7.50 17.58 -23.91
CA GLN A 177 -8.11 16.70 -24.91
C GLN A 177 -7.85 15.21 -24.61
N PRO A 178 -8.84 14.31 -24.81
CA PRO A 178 -8.65 12.87 -24.65
C PRO A 178 -7.54 12.33 -25.55
N ARG A 179 -6.65 11.50 -24.98
CA ARG A 179 -5.60 10.82 -25.75
C ARG A 179 -6.22 9.66 -26.53
N LYS A 180 -5.91 9.54 -27.82
CA LYS A 180 -6.38 8.42 -28.67
C LYS A 180 -5.52 7.17 -28.41
N ARG A 181 -6.14 5.99 -28.28
CA ARG A 181 -5.42 4.70 -28.20
C ARG A 181 -4.68 4.44 -29.51
N GLY A 182 -3.51 3.78 -29.44
CA GLY A 182 -2.79 3.32 -30.63
C GLY A 182 -2.09 4.38 -31.48
N LYS A 183 -2.22 5.68 -31.19
CA LYS A 183 -1.42 6.71 -31.89
C LYS A 183 0.01 6.73 -31.35
N GLY A 184 0.80 5.75 -31.79
CA GLY A 184 2.25 5.89 -31.88
C GLY A 184 2.63 7.06 -32.79
N ARG A 185 3.77 7.71 -32.51
CA ARG A 185 4.44 8.81 -33.23
C ARG A 185 3.62 10.10 -33.56
N LYS A 186 2.31 10.06 -33.84
CA LYS A 186 1.46 11.23 -34.15
C LYS A 186 0.79 11.88 -32.94
N ASP A 187 0.74 11.21 -31.79
CA ASP A 187 0.54 11.90 -30.51
C ASP A 187 1.83 12.69 -30.28
N LYS A 188 1.80 14.02 -30.45
CA LYS A 188 2.98 14.90 -30.27
C LYS A 188 3.42 14.80 -28.81
N LYS A 189 4.14 13.73 -28.45
CA LYS A 189 4.82 13.63 -27.15
C LYS A 189 5.71 14.86 -27.08
N LYS A 190 5.39 15.79 -26.19
CA LYS A 190 6.28 16.90 -25.86
C LYS A 190 7.64 16.26 -25.54
N ARG A 191 8.69 16.68 -26.25
CA ARG A 191 10.05 16.15 -26.02
C ARG A 191 10.49 16.58 -24.61
N GLY A 192 11.13 15.67 -23.88
CA GLY A 192 11.61 15.92 -22.52
C GLY A 192 10.50 15.96 -21.46
N ILE A 193 10.86 16.47 -20.27
CA ILE A 193 9.95 16.58 -19.13
C ILE A 193 8.91 17.66 -19.41
N SER A 194 7.63 17.34 -19.24
CA SER A 194 6.50 18.25 -19.46
C SER A 194 5.44 18.12 -18.37
N ASN A 195 4.55 19.12 -18.26
CA ASN A 195 3.46 19.14 -17.27
C ASN A 195 2.43 18.01 -17.45
N ASP A 196 2.53 17.24 -18.54
CA ASP A 196 1.79 16.01 -18.80
C ASP A 196 2.31 14.79 -18.01
N GLN A 197 3.33 14.97 -17.18
CA GLN A 197 3.97 13.94 -16.37
C GLN A 197 3.88 14.29 -14.89
N VAL A 198 3.59 13.30 -14.06
CA VAL A 198 3.70 13.41 -12.61
C VAL A 198 5.14 13.06 -12.23
N CYS A 199 5.80 13.98 -11.53
CA CYS A 199 7.09 13.79 -10.92
C CYS A 199 6.92 13.04 -9.60
N ILE A 200 7.65 11.95 -9.43
CA ILE A 200 7.71 11.19 -8.20
C ILE A 200 9.14 11.32 -7.67
N GLU A 201 9.30 12.03 -6.56
CA GLU A 201 10.58 12.14 -5.87
C GLU A 201 10.81 10.86 -5.07
N THR A 202 12.04 10.37 -5.09
CA THR A 202 12.39 9.13 -4.41
C THR A 202 13.74 9.24 -3.72
N ALA A 203 13.84 8.59 -2.56
CA ALA A 203 15.06 8.47 -1.79
C ALA A 203 15.19 7.04 -1.27
N ILE A 204 16.42 6.51 -1.30
CA ILE A 204 16.75 5.22 -0.71
C ILE A 204 18.10 5.33 0.00
N ASP A 205 18.13 4.93 1.27
CA ASP A 205 19.38 4.85 2.02
C ASP A 205 20.09 3.50 1.83
N ARG A 206 21.34 3.42 2.29
CA ARG A 206 22.15 2.19 2.23
C ARG A 206 21.56 1.03 3.06
N LYS A 207 20.72 1.32 4.06
CA LYS A 207 20.01 0.31 4.87
C LYS A 207 18.77 -0.25 4.14
N GLY A 208 18.34 0.40 3.07
CA GLY A 208 17.19 0.02 2.26
C GLY A 208 15.88 0.67 2.71
N ASN A 209 15.92 1.69 3.59
CA ASN A 209 14.75 2.50 3.87
C ASN A 209 14.41 3.34 2.63
N ILE A 210 13.13 3.50 2.35
CA ILE A 210 12.64 4.11 1.12
C ILE A 210 11.67 5.24 1.46
N VAL A 211 11.82 6.37 0.79
CA VAL A 211 10.84 7.46 0.76
C VAL A 211 10.47 7.72 -0.70
N MET A 212 9.17 7.73 -1.02
CA MET A 212 8.68 7.98 -2.38
C MET A 212 7.37 8.76 -2.30
N GLY A 213 7.15 9.73 -3.18
CA GLY A 213 5.88 10.44 -3.27
C GLY A 213 5.75 11.26 -4.54
N ALA A 214 4.51 11.48 -4.97
CA ALA A 214 4.24 12.41 -6.06
C ALA A 214 4.38 13.85 -5.55
N VAL A 215 5.12 14.68 -6.28
CA VAL A 215 5.53 16.01 -5.82
C VAL A 215 4.95 17.11 -6.70
N CYS A 216 5.12 17.02 -8.01
CA CYS A 216 4.57 18.01 -8.93
C CYS A 216 4.21 17.42 -10.29
N ASN A 217 3.61 18.24 -11.15
CA ASN A 217 3.49 17.97 -12.57
C ASN A 217 4.64 18.67 -13.33
N GLY A 218 5.37 17.94 -14.15
CA GLY A 218 6.50 18.49 -14.91
C GLY A 218 7.79 18.55 -14.10
N ARG A 219 8.61 19.58 -14.32
CA ARG A 219 9.95 19.68 -13.72
C ARG A 219 9.86 20.03 -12.23
N ILE A 220 10.66 19.33 -11.42
CA ILE A 220 10.77 19.56 -10.00
C ILE A 220 11.64 20.78 -9.68
N THR A 221 11.20 21.61 -8.74
CA THR A 221 11.93 22.77 -8.23
C THR A 221 12.65 22.43 -6.91
N THR A 222 13.61 23.27 -6.51
CA THR A 222 14.27 23.12 -5.19
C THR A 222 13.27 23.19 -4.04
N ASN A 223 12.23 24.03 -4.12
CA ASN A 223 11.25 24.17 -3.05
C ASN A 223 10.41 22.90 -2.90
N ASP A 224 10.06 22.28 -4.02
CA ASP A 224 9.33 21.01 -4.05
C ASP A 224 10.14 19.89 -3.36
N ILE A 225 11.45 19.80 -3.63
CA ILE A 225 12.35 18.84 -2.97
C ILE A 225 12.41 19.09 -1.46
N VAL A 226 12.57 20.36 -1.05
CA VAL A 226 12.62 20.74 0.36
C VAL A 226 11.33 20.37 1.08
N ALA A 227 10.17 20.69 0.50
CA ALA A 227 8.86 20.33 1.04
C ALA A 227 8.68 18.80 1.12
N PHE A 228 9.13 18.08 0.09
CA PHE A 228 9.06 16.63 0.08
C PHE A 228 9.86 15.99 1.21
N PHE A 229 11.06 16.50 1.53
CA PHE A 229 11.91 15.95 2.58
C PHE A 229 11.60 16.47 4.00
N ASP A 230 10.65 17.40 4.14
CA ASP A 230 10.24 17.92 5.45
C ASP A 230 9.76 16.78 6.36
N GLY A 231 10.37 16.67 7.55
CA GLY A 231 10.12 15.60 8.51
C GLY A 231 10.57 14.19 8.11
N LYS A 232 11.21 13.99 6.94
CA LYS A 232 11.59 12.65 6.39
C LYS A 232 13.08 12.33 6.45
N LEU A 233 13.88 13.23 7.00
CA LEU A 233 15.32 13.03 7.18
C LEU A 233 15.67 12.61 8.61
N GLY A 234 16.55 11.62 8.73
CA GLY A 234 17.17 11.18 9.97
C GLY A 234 18.49 11.89 10.25
N LYS A 235 19.45 11.18 10.87
CA LYS A 235 20.76 11.74 11.24
C LYS A 235 21.78 11.57 10.10
N ASP A 236 22.82 12.41 10.12
CA ASP A 236 24.04 12.30 9.32
C ASP A 236 23.81 12.15 7.80
N ILE A 237 22.97 13.04 7.24
CA ILE A 237 22.54 12.95 5.84
C ILE A 237 23.63 13.37 4.85
N THR A 238 23.93 12.47 3.91
CA THR A 238 24.67 12.74 2.68
C THR A 238 23.87 12.29 1.47
N PHE A 239 23.40 13.25 0.66
CA PHE A 239 22.68 12.96 -0.57
C PHE A 239 23.64 12.61 -1.71
N CYS A 240 23.37 11.50 -2.39
CA CYS A 240 23.90 11.18 -3.70
C CYS A 240 22.85 11.54 -4.74
N VAL A 241 23.16 12.48 -5.62
CA VAL A 241 22.24 12.98 -6.65
C VAL A 241 22.90 12.99 -8.02
N ASP A 242 22.10 12.98 -9.08
CA ASP A 242 22.60 13.30 -10.43
C ASP A 242 22.91 14.82 -10.51
N SER A 243 23.61 15.22 -11.56
CA SER A 243 24.09 16.58 -11.82
C SER A 243 22.97 17.61 -12.12
N HIS A 244 21.72 17.36 -11.72
CA HIS A 244 20.59 18.26 -11.97
C HIS A 244 20.64 19.51 -11.07
N LYS A 245 20.36 20.69 -11.67
CA LYS A 245 20.55 21.99 -11.00
C LYS A 245 19.68 22.19 -9.77
N SER A 246 18.48 21.58 -9.72
CA SER A 246 17.54 21.75 -8.61
C SER A 246 18.12 21.30 -7.27
N TYR A 247 18.98 20.28 -7.25
CA TYR A 247 19.63 19.76 -6.05
C TYR A 247 20.75 20.66 -5.51
N MET A 248 21.30 21.56 -6.32
CA MET A 248 22.41 22.42 -5.88
C MET A 248 22.03 23.32 -4.70
N LYS A 249 20.81 23.87 -4.75
CA LYS A 249 20.27 24.73 -3.69
C LYS A 249 19.66 23.94 -2.52
N VAL A 250 19.52 22.62 -2.65
CA VAL A 250 18.95 21.76 -1.59
C VAL A 250 19.94 21.59 -0.44
N HIS A 251 21.23 21.48 -0.75
CA HIS A 251 22.33 21.47 0.23
C HIS A 251 22.17 22.61 1.26
N ASP A 252 22.05 23.85 0.76
CA ASP A 252 22.00 25.04 1.62
C ASP A 252 20.69 25.13 2.41
N LYS A 253 19.57 24.70 1.81
CA LYS A 253 18.24 24.79 2.44
C LYS A 253 17.98 23.72 3.49
N LEU A 254 18.48 22.51 3.28
CA LEU A 254 18.30 21.39 4.22
C LEU A 254 19.51 21.20 5.15
N ASN A 255 20.59 21.96 4.95
CA ASN A 255 21.85 21.83 5.69
C ASN A 255 22.40 20.39 5.66
N ILE A 256 22.50 19.82 4.45
CA ILE A 256 22.92 18.42 4.23
C ILE A 256 24.13 18.34 3.33
N SER A 257 24.97 17.31 3.50
CA SER A 257 26.08 17.04 2.58
C SER A 257 25.58 16.53 1.23
N LEU A 258 26.26 16.89 0.14
CA LEU A 258 25.85 16.51 -1.22
C LEU A 258 27.03 15.98 -2.06
N LYS A 259 26.85 14.80 -2.64
CA LYS A 259 27.78 14.13 -3.54
C LYS A 259 27.12 13.96 -4.91
N ARG A 260 27.78 14.49 -5.95
CA ARG A 260 27.24 14.51 -7.32
C ARG A 260 27.85 13.41 -8.15
N VAL A 261 27.01 12.53 -8.68
CA VAL A 261 27.46 11.58 -9.69
C VAL A 261 27.59 12.34 -11.02
N PRO A 262 28.75 12.27 -11.71
CA PRO A 262 28.93 12.93 -12.99
C PRO A 262 27.94 12.39 -14.04
N ARG A 263 27.45 13.29 -14.89
CA ARG A 263 26.50 12.93 -15.95
C ARG A 263 27.02 11.77 -16.81
N GLY A 264 26.18 10.76 -17.02
CA GLY A 264 26.53 9.58 -17.81
C GLY A 264 27.32 8.51 -17.05
N LYS A 265 27.64 8.74 -15.77
CA LYS A 265 28.17 7.73 -14.86
C LYS A 265 27.09 7.32 -13.84
N SER A 266 27.20 6.12 -13.29
CA SER A 266 26.29 5.62 -12.25
C SER A 266 26.88 5.69 -10.84
N MET A 267 28.17 6.03 -10.73
CA MET A 267 28.90 6.09 -9.46
C MET A 267 30.08 7.07 -9.51
N ILE A 268 30.43 7.65 -8.36
CA ILE A 268 31.70 8.33 -8.11
C ILE A 268 32.73 7.28 -7.66
N ASP A 269 32.34 6.49 -6.65
CA ASP A 269 33.09 5.36 -6.08
C ASP A 269 32.12 4.27 -5.63
N THR A 270 32.61 3.27 -4.88
CA THR A 270 31.81 2.15 -4.37
C THR A 270 30.75 2.55 -3.34
N VAL A 271 30.87 3.73 -2.72
CA VAL A 271 30.02 4.19 -1.62
C VAL A 271 29.01 5.24 -2.10
N TYR A 272 29.38 6.06 -3.09
CA TYR A 272 28.57 7.14 -3.65
C TYR A 272 28.15 6.80 -5.09
N HIS A 273 26.97 6.20 -5.21
CA HIS A 273 26.37 5.79 -6.47
C HIS A 273 24.85 5.95 -6.46
N LEU A 274 24.23 5.89 -7.65
CA LEU A 274 22.76 5.98 -7.85
C LEU A 274 22.14 4.64 -8.28
N GLN A 275 22.85 3.53 -8.13
CA GLN A 275 22.43 2.24 -8.66
C GLN A 275 21.16 1.70 -7.98
N HIS A 276 20.96 1.93 -6.68
CA HIS A 276 19.80 1.40 -5.96
C HIS A 276 18.53 2.16 -6.35
N VAL A 277 18.57 3.49 -6.45
CA VAL A 277 17.41 4.30 -6.86
C VAL A 277 17.04 4.01 -8.32
N ASN A 278 18.03 3.84 -9.21
CA ASN A 278 17.80 3.43 -10.59
C ASN A 278 17.14 2.05 -10.71
N ALA A 279 17.60 1.08 -9.90
CA ALA A 279 16.99 -0.24 -9.82
C ALA A 279 15.55 -0.16 -9.28
N LEU A 280 15.32 0.66 -8.25
CA LEU A 280 13.99 0.91 -7.66
C LEU A 280 13.02 1.47 -8.70
N HIS A 281 13.42 2.50 -9.46
CA HIS A 281 12.61 3.09 -10.53
C HIS A 281 12.29 2.11 -11.64
N SER A 282 13.27 1.31 -12.06
CA SER A 282 13.10 0.29 -13.08
C SER A 282 12.11 -0.79 -12.63
N GLY A 283 12.25 -1.23 -11.38
CA GLY A 283 11.32 -2.15 -10.72
C GLY A 283 9.91 -1.57 -10.62
N PHE A 284 9.77 -0.30 -10.22
CA PHE A 284 8.50 0.39 -10.13
C PHE A 284 7.78 0.47 -11.48
N LYS A 285 8.48 0.90 -12.53
CA LYS A 285 7.93 0.99 -13.89
C LYS A 285 7.45 -0.38 -14.38
N ARG A 286 8.27 -1.44 -14.21
CA ARG A 286 7.91 -2.82 -14.58
C ARG A 286 6.73 -3.33 -13.78
N TRP A 287 6.68 -3.04 -12.48
CA TRP A 287 5.55 -3.45 -11.64
C TRP A 287 4.24 -2.77 -12.08
N LEU A 288 4.28 -1.48 -12.43
CA LEU A 288 3.11 -0.70 -12.82
C LEU A 288 2.47 -1.17 -14.15
N THR A 289 3.22 -1.85 -15.03
CA THR A 289 2.69 -2.34 -16.33
C THR A 289 1.59 -3.38 -16.15
N HIS A 290 1.63 -4.20 -15.09
CA HIS A 290 0.61 -5.21 -14.77
C HIS A 290 -0.80 -4.60 -14.63
N PHE A 291 -0.89 -3.32 -14.27
CA PHE A 291 -2.17 -2.61 -14.13
C PHE A 291 -2.59 -1.87 -15.39
N ASN A 292 -1.77 -1.88 -16.45
CA ASN A 292 -1.91 -1.01 -17.62
C ASN A 292 -2.00 0.47 -17.20
N GLY A 293 -1.13 0.87 -16.27
CA GLY A 293 -1.16 2.18 -15.62
C GLY A 293 -2.34 2.38 -14.66
N VAL A 294 -2.21 3.40 -13.82
CA VAL A 294 -3.21 3.77 -12.81
C VAL A 294 -3.69 5.19 -13.05
N SER A 295 -4.80 5.58 -12.42
CA SER A 295 -5.20 6.99 -12.38
C SER A 295 -4.24 7.74 -11.46
N SER A 296 -3.73 8.89 -11.88
CA SER A 296 -2.74 9.67 -11.13
C SER A 296 -3.26 10.05 -9.74
N LYS A 297 -4.58 10.22 -9.56
CA LYS A 297 -5.17 10.48 -8.23
C LYS A 297 -4.98 9.36 -7.20
N TYR A 298 -4.59 8.17 -7.65
CA TYR A 298 -4.29 7.04 -6.78
C TYR A 298 -2.81 6.73 -6.71
N ILE A 299 -1.93 7.56 -7.28
CA ILE A 299 -0.52 7.21 -7.40
C ILE A 299 0.15 7.00 -6.05
N SER A 300 -0.15 7.83 -5.05
CA SER A 300 0.39 7.74 -3.69
C SER A 300 0.08 6.38 -3.05
N ASN A 301 -1.14 5.88 -3.26
CA ASN A 301 -1.55 4.53 -2.82
C ASN A 301 -0.76 3.40 -3.50
N TYR A 302 -0.48 3.52 -4.79
CA TYR A 302 0.29 2.53 -5.52
C TYR A 302 1.80 2.63 -5.21
N LEU A 303 2.31 3.82 -4.90
CA LEU A 303 3.67 4.01 -4.39
C LEU A 303 3.82 3.33 -3.03
N ALA A 304 2.87 3.55 -2.11
CA ALA A 304 2.85 2.89 -0.81
C ALA A 304 2.80 1.36 -0.96
N TRP A 305 1.99 0.84 -1.89
CA TRP A 305 1.95 -0.59 -2.18
C TRP A 305 3.30 -1.12 -2.66
N PHE A 306 3.90 -0.46 -3.66
CA PHE A 306 5.18 -0.87 -4.20
C PHE A 306 6.28 -0.83 -3.14
N LYS A 307 6.31 0.26 -2.34
CA LYS A 307 7.22 0.42 -1.21
C LYS A 307 7.05 -0.70 -0.18
N PHE A 308 5.81 -1.03 0.21
CA PHE A 308 5.53 -2.18 1.08
C PHE A 308 6.12 -3.48 0.51
N LEU A 309 5.97 -3.72 -0.79
CA LEU A 309 6.51 -4.91 -1.43
C LEU A 309 8.05 -4.95 -1.40
N GLN A 310 8.72 -3.79 -1.53
CA GLN A 310 10.18 -3.67 -1.48
C GLN A 310 10.73 -3.86 -0.07
N LEU A 311 10.12 -3.23 0.94
CA LEU A 311 10.55 -3.33 2.33
C LEU A 311 10.35 -4.75 2.88
N SER A 312 9.27 -5.42 2.48
CA SER A 312 8.92 -6.76 2.94
C SER A 312 9.52 -7.90 2.09
N LYS A 313 10.42 -7.62 1.14
CA LYS A 313 10.89 -8.61 0.15
C LYS A 313 11.64 -9.81 0.76
N LYS A 314 12.26 -9.61 1.93
CA LYS A 314 13.01 -10.66 2.65
C LYS A 314 12.11 -11.54 3.53
N ASN A 315 10.87 -11.11 3.79
CA ASN A 315 9.94 -11.82 4.66
C ASN A 315 9.30 -12.98 3.88
N LYS A 316 8.91 -14.05 4.59
CA LYS A 316 8.16 -15.16 3.98
C LYS A 316 6.82 -14.65 3.45
N LYS A 317 6.32 -15.27 2.37
CA LYS A 317 5.03 -14.88 1.76
C LYS A 317 3.90 -14.85 2.79
N SER A 318 3.82 -15.82 3.69
CA SER A 318 2.84 -15.88 4.79
C SER A 318 2.87 -14.63 5.65
N ASP A 319 4.07 -14.20 6.04
CA ASP A 319 4.28 -13.12 7.00
C ASP A 319 3.88 -11.79 6.34
N ARG A 320 4.22 -11.59 5.07
CA ARG A 320 3.81 -10.41 4.29
C ARG A 320 2.29 -10.26 4.20
N ILE A 321 1.58 -11.38 4.06
CA ILE A 321 0.12 -11.41 4.01
C ILE A 321 -0.46 -11.07 5.39
N LYS A 322 0.05 -11.71 6.45
CA LYS A 322 -0.34 -11.45 7.84
C LYS A 322 -0.09 -9.99 8.21
N ASP A 323 1.10 -9.46 7.94
CA ASP A 323 1.49 -8.06 8.19
C ASP A 323 0.56 -7.08 7.47
N MET A 324 0.27 -7.32 6.19
CA MET A 324 -0.65 -6.48 5.42
C MET A 324 -2.05 -6.50 6.06
N LEU A 325 -2.56 -7.68 6.40
CA LEU A 325 -3.90 -7.82 6.97
C LEU A 325 -4.00 -7.19 8.37
N ILE A 326 -3.02 -7.41 9.24
CA ILE A 326 -2.97 -6.86 10.60
C ILE A 326 -2.91 -5.34 10.55
N ASN A 327 -2.06 -4.76 9.68
CA ASN A 327 -2.03 -3.32 9.47
C ASN A 327 -3.42 -2.80 9.09
N VAL A 328 -4.06 -3.42 8.10
CA VAL A 328 -5.40 -3.05 7.63
C VAL A 328 -6.45 -3.19 8.73
N ALA A 329 -6.36 -4.20 9.59
CA ALA A 329 -7.35 -4.44 10.63
C ALA A 329 -7.26 -3.45 11.80
N THR A 330 -6.06 -2.97 12.11
CA THR A 330 -5.74 -2.30 13.39
C THR A 330 -5.52 -0.80 13.25
N ARG A 331 -5.16 -0.32 12.06
CA ARG A 331 -4.91 1.11 11.82
C ARG A 331 -6.23 1.88 11.83
N GLU A 332 -6.30 2.87 12.72
CA GLU A 332 -7.45 3.76 12.80
C GLU A 332 -7.56 4.64 11.56
N THR A 333 -8.60 4.41 10.76
CA THR A 333 -8.89 5.16 9.54
C THR A 333 -10.38 5.19 9.28
N TYR A 334 -10.88 6.29 8.73
CA TYR A 334 -12.27 6.41 8.29
C TYR A 334 -12.35 6.69 6.79
N ILE A 335 -12.19 5.63 6.00
CA ILE A 335 -12.24 5.69 4.54
C ILE A 335 -13.62 5.25 4.07
N THR A 336 -14.32 6.14 3.39
CA THR A 336 -15.62 5.85 2.80
C THR A 336 -15.50 5.59 1.29
N ILE A 337 -16.55 5.01 0.71
CA ILE A 337 -16.66 4.89 -0.75
C ILE A 337 -16.56 6.26 -1.44
N ASN A 338 -17.08 7.31 -0.79
CA ASN A 338 -17.08 8.66 -1.34
C ASN A 338 -15.68 9.27 -1.32
N THR A 339 -14.92 9.08 -0.23
CA THR A 339 -13.52 9.57 -0.15
C THR A 339 -12.62 8.91 -1.17
N ILE A 340 -12.79 7.61 -1.43
CA ILE A 340 -12.05 6.91 -2.49
C ILE A 340 -12.44 7.47 -3.86
N ARG A 341 -13.74 7.63 -4.14
CA ARG A 341 -14.23 8.05 -5.46
C ARG A 341 -13.75 9.47 -5.82
N ASN A 342 -13.86 10.39 -4.88
CA ASN A 342 -13.63 11.83 -5.12
C ASN A 342 -12.21 12.29 -4.75
N ARG A 343 -11.26 11.35 -4.67
CA ARG A 343 -9.87 11.66 -4.37
C ARG A 343 -9.24 12.59 -5.43
N TYR A 344 -8.39 13.49 -4.95
CA TYR A 344 -7.51 14.33 -5.78
C TYR A 344 -6.09 13.77 -5.78
N ILE A 345 -5.25 14.22 -6.72
CA ILE A 345 -3.84 13.86 -6.69
C ILE A 345 -3.25 14.48 -5.41
N GLU A 346 -2.75 13.64 -4.51
CA GLU A 346 -1.99 14.06 -3.34
C GLU A 346 -0.56 14.36 -3.80
N LEU A 347 -0.32 15.63 -4.15
CA LEU A 347 1.01 16.18 -4.35
C LEU A 347 1.54 16.62 -2.98
N VAL A 348 2.75 16.18 -2.65
CA VAL A 348 3.46 16.52 -1.40
C VAL A 348 4.17 17.84 -1.55
#